data_AF-A0A5E5QMJ4-F1
#
_entry.id   AF-A0A5E5QMJ4-F1
#
_cell.length_a   1.000
_cell.length_b   1.000
_cell.length_c   1.000
_cell.angle_alpha   90.00
_cell.angle_beta   90.00
_cell.angle_gamma   90.00
#
_symmetry.space_group_name_H-M   'P 1'
#
loop_
_entity.id
_entity.type
_entity.pdbx_description
1 polymer ?
#
loop_
_entity_poly.entity_id
_entity_poly.type
_entity_poly.pdbx_seq_one_letter_code
_entity_poly.pdbx_strand_id
1 'polypeptide(L)'
;HSRVNVRTDGSIKENVPEGEDALGGSSSKQKKEQKKNKNESDQEETTDAWGFEKPSASGISQTLKKGQKKSKNKNKNESDQEETTDAWGFEKPSTSGIPQTPQKVKTISWKQGVYGIRRGMSNGELENLWVSEKHDTATGKKLLIDILTNVNEISNVVLENVSKIRFGESSTPATNVGYLRMHYRNIYPNLGRQGLEELAQVTSITARLVQKINLAFFARNDWRDQVQERERMQLKGPSVFLVGASHILRHEARNPRLMHNANAYPAYQYPNPNRSIALVPEQIIKNLKFMNRKNTNAAPEYAVWVKSQDESMNDPFLVMGQKSDMEKAFGNKIRLLPKQLSDLNSATKYEGRIIIQESDDKIANTATKNLVKKLQKKYNKEDIVVIKRVNEALVVTEGNMKNIKGEYKVNVIGHGYEDKHGVRRLGGRSGAQIAQDLKSFKWMSYTKLAKVSLMSCFSGTCGASGRSLVDSFRQALDDNTVKIKSYNDRIDLDSEGHAKPVLHGGLLRDNKDTPNTKPQQQVNP
;
A
#
# COMPACT_ATOMS: atom_id res chain seq x y z
N HIS A 1 -19.34 8.08 65.58
CA HIS A 1 -20.23 7.17 64.82
C HIS A 1 -20.34 7.68 63.38
N SER A 2 -19.38 7.36 62.52
CA SER A 2 -19.30 6.15 61.68
C SER A 2 -20.28 6.16 60.50
N ARG A 3 -19.78 6.52 59.31
CA ARG A 3 -20.19 5.88 58.05
C ARG A 3 -18.96 5.65 57.18
N VAL A 4 -18.70 4.36 56.96
CA VAL A 4 -17.69 3.77 56.09
C VAL A 4 -18.35 3.37 54.77
N ASN A 5 -17.55 3.50 53.70
CA ASN A 5 -17.64 2.99 52.32
C ASN A 5 -18.60 1.82 52.00
N VAL A 6 -19.13 1.83 50.77
CA VAL A 6 -18.93 0.74 49.79
C VAL A 6 -18.79 1.32 48.36
N ARG A 7 -17.71 0.92 47.67
CA ARG A 7 -17.41 1.13 46.24
C ARG A 7 -18.13 0.08 45.38
N THR A 8 -18.43 0.41 44.13
CA THR A 8 -18.34 -0.54 43.01
C THR A 8 -17.83 0.18 41.75
N ASP A 9 -16.61 -0.16 41.37
CA ASP A 9 -15.99 0.11 40.07
C ASP A 9 -16.63 -0.75 38.97
N GLY A 10 -16.61 -0.26 37.73
CA GLY A 10 -16.75 -1.11 36.54
C GLY A 10 -17.48 -0.48 35.36
N SER A 11 -16.93 0.58 34.74
CA SER A 11 -17.30 0.94 33.36
C SER A 11 -16.12 0.70 32.43
N ILE A 12 -16.25 -0.40 31.67
CA ILE A 12 -15.37 -0.75 30.56
C ILE A 12 -15.58 0.31 29.48
N LYS A 13 -14.54 1.11 29.20
CA LYS A 13 -14.51 2.01 28.04
C LYS A 13 -14.50 1.15 26.77
N GLU A 14 -15.59 1.22 26.00
CA GLU A 14 -15.64 0.67 24.65
C GLU A 14 -14.64 1.40 23.74
N ASN A 15 -13.75 0.61 23.14
CA ASN A 15 -12.85 1.03 22.09
C ASN A 15 -13.66 1.36 20.82
N VAL A 16 -13.74 2.66 20.50
CA VAL A 16 -14.15 3.15 19.18
C VAL A 16 -13.14 2.67 18.13
N PRO A 17 -13.54 1.94 17.07
CA PRO A 17 -12.62 1.59 16.00
C PRO A 17 -12.37 2.80 15.09
N GLU A 18 -11.11 3.23 14.99
CA GLU A 18 -10.62 4.23 14.05
C GLU A 18 -11.06 3.91 12.60
N GLY A 19 -11.54 4.95 11.92
CA GLY A 19 -12.23 4.88 10.64
C GLY A 19 -11.35 4.49 9.45
N GLU A 20 -11.80 3.52 8.68
CA GLU A 20 -11.33 3.22 7.31
C GLU A 20 -12.09 4.03 6.24
N ASP A 21 -12.98 4.96 6.63
CA ASP A 21 -13.90 5.67 5.72
C ASP A 21 -13.61 7.19 5.57
N ALA A 22 -12.47 7.69 6.05
CA ALA A 22 -12.12 9.13 5.96
C ALA A 22 -10.79 9.39 5.26
N LEU A 23 -10.61 8.95 4.01
CA LEU A 23 -9.57 9.49 3.11
C LEU A 23 -10.08 9.48 1.67
N GLY A 24 -10.73 10.58 1.28
CA GLY A 24 -11.19 10.81 -0.09
C GLY A 24 -12.31 11.84 -0.18
N GLY A 25 -11.98 13.12 -0.12
CA GLY A 25 -12.94 14.20 -0.30
C GLY A 25 -12.26 15.57 -0.44
N SER A 26 -11.72 15.85 -1.62
CA SER A 26 -11.41 17.22 -2.03
C SER A 26 -12.63 17.78 -2.76
N SER A 27 -13.28 18.80 -2.19
CA SER A 27 -14.12 19.74 -2.96
C SER A 27 -14.33 21.04 -2.18
N SER A 28 -13.60 22.06 -2.62
CA SER A 28 -14.11 23.39 -2.95
C SER A 28 -15.42 23.86 -2.32
N LYS A 29 -15.32 24.95 -1.54
CA LYS A 29 -16.26 26.09 -1.56
C LYS A 29 -15.68 27.24 -0.74
N GLN A 30 -15.11 28.24 -1.41
CA GLN A 30 -15.27 29.63 -1.02
C GLN A 30 -15.24 30.47 -2.30
N LYS A 31 -16.36 31.18 -2.53
CA LYS A 31 -16.60 32.04 -3.68
C LYS A 31 -16.88 33.44 -3.14
N LYS A 32 -16.35 34.43 -3.85
CA LYS A 32 -16.49 35.90 -3.69
C LYS A 32 -15.57 36.48 -2.60
N GLU A 33 -14.82 37.55 -2.84
CA GLU A 33 -15.08 38.71 -3.70
C GLU A 33 -13.84 39.14 -4.53
N GLN A 34 -14.06 39.44 -5.80
CA GLN A 34 -13.15 40.27 -6.60
C GLN A 34 -13.54 41.74 -6.38
N LYS A 35 -12.60 42.54 -5.87
CA LYS A 35 -12.56 43.98 -6.11
C LYS A 35 -11.31 44.29 -6.93
N LYS A 36 -11.54 44.80 -8.14
CA LYS A 36 -10.57 45.54 -8.95
C LYS A 36 -10.10 46.76 -8.15
N ASN A 37 -8.80 47.03 -8.17
CA ASN A 37 -8.27 48.37 -8.40
C ASN A 37 -6.86 48.26 -9.01
N LYS A 38 -6.65 49.04 -10.07
CA LYS A 38 -5.36 49.36 -10.68
C LYS A 38 -4.58 50.28 -9.73
N ASN A 39 -3.26 50.15 -9.68
CA ASN A 39 -2.34 51.22 -10.06
C ASN A 39 -0.88 50.73 -10.11
N GLU A 40 -0.15 51.30 -11.05
CA GLU A 40 1.30 51.26 -11.27
C GLU A 40 2.10 51.74 -10.06
N SER A 41 3.32 51.21 -9.91
CA SER A 41 4.57 51.99 -9.97
C SER A 41 5.77 51.12 -9.56
N ASP A 42 6.69 50.99 -10.51
CA ASP A 42 8.13 51.25 -10.40
C ASP A 42 9.06 50.43 -9.49
N GLN A 43 10.04 49.84 -10.19
CA GLN A 43 11.49 49.87 -9.98
C GLN A 43 12.06 49.67 -8.56
N GLU A 44 12.89 48.64 -8.41
CA GLU A 44 14.34 48.89 -8.33
C GLU A 44 15.15 47.61 -8.60
N GLU A 45 16.15 47.79 -9.45
CA GLU A 45 17.17 46.87 -9.91
C GLU A 45 18.51 47.41 -9.37
N THR A 46 19.35 46.55 -8.81
CA THR A 46 20.81 46.76 -8.66
C THR A 46 21.44 45.37 -8.86
N THR A 47 22.03 45.02 -10.01
CA THR A 47 23.35 45.41 -10.59
C THR A 47 24.51 45.08 -9.63
N ASP A 48 25.64 44.44 -10.00
CA ASP A 48 26.53 44.62 -11.15
C ASP A 48 27.38 43.35 -11.39
N ALA A 49 27.52 42.86 -12.64
CA ALA A 49 28.61 43.08 -13.63
C ALA A 49 29.88 42.26 -13.34
N TRP A 50 30.54 41.59 -14.30
CA TRP A 50 31.33 42.14 -15.42
C TRP A 50 31.25 41.29 -16.73
N GLY A 51 31.20 41.98 -17.89
CA GLY A 51 31.27 41.47 -19.27
C GLY A 51 32.68 41.06 -19.73
N PHE A 52 32.95 40.62 -20.96
CA PHE A 52 32.47 41.16 -22.25
C PHE A 52 32.69 40.18 -23.45
N GLU A 53 32.00 40.51 -24.54
CA GLU A 53 32.24 40.27 -25.99
C GLU A 53 31.85 38.94 -26.69
N LYS A 54 30.90 39.08 -27.63
CA LYS A 54 30.75 38.30 -28.88
C LYS A 54 31.33 39.13 -30.05
N PRO A 55 31.50 38.54 -31.26
CA PRO A 55 30.42 38.70 -32.23
C PRO A 55 30.13 37.50 -33.17
N SER A 56 28.86 37.49 -33.61
CA SER A 56 28.31 37.27 -34.96
C SER A 56 28.31 35.92 -35.74
N ALA A 57 27.11 35.68 -36.29
CA ALA A 57 26.77 35.29 -37.68
C ALA A 57 26.43 33.82 -38.03
N SER A 58 25.11 33.60 -38.17
CA SER A 58 24.34 33.12 -39.35
C SER A 58 24.61 31.75 -40.00
N GLY A 59 23.54 31.03 -40.34
CA GLY A 59 23.57 30.10 -41.48
C GLY A 59 22.48 29.03 -41.52
N ILE A 60 21.50 29.22 -42.39
CA ILE A 60 20.32 28.38 -42.73
C ILE A 60 20.73 27.16 -43.60
N SER A 61 20.03 26.02 -43.52
CA SER A 61 19.19 25.47 -44.62
C SER A 61 18.77 23.99 -44.49
N GLN A 62 17.67 23.71 -45.20
CA GLN A 62 16.77 22.57 -45.27
C GLN A 62 17.24 21.44 -46.22
N THR A 63 16.68 20.23 -46.10
CA THR A 63 15.78 19.53 -47.07
C THR A 63 15.90 17.98 -47.15
N LEU A 64 14.73 17.32 -46.97
CA LEU A 64 14.08 16.25 -47.76
C LEU A 64 14.87 15.06 -48.36
N LYS A 65 14.40 13.81 -48.14
CA LYS A 65 13.45 13.09 -49.03
C LYS A 65 13.07 11.65 -48.57
N LYS A 66 11.88 11.28 -49.06
CA LYS A 66 11.02 10.08 -48.95
C LYS A 66 11.63 8.73 -49.37
N GLY A 67 10.98 7.64 -48.92
CA GLY A 67 10.90 6.37 -49.67
C GLY A 67 10.00 5.30 -49.01
N GLN A 68 8.79 5.08 -49.56
CA GLN A 68 7.84 4.00 -49.23
C GLN A 68 8.21 2.68 -49.92
N LYS A 69 7.86 1.52 -49.35
CA LYS A 69 6.84 0.59 -49.93
C LYS A 69 6.59 -0.66 -49.06
N LYS A 70 5.30 -1.03 -49.03
CA LYS A 70 4.68 -2.26 -48.50
C LYS A 70 4.91 -3.44 -49.45
N SER A 71 4.86 -4.68 -48.93
CA SER A 71 4.07 -5.74 -49.53
C SER A 71 3.50 -6.69 -48.47
N LYS A 72 2.23 -7.07 -48.68
CA LYS A 72 1.49 -8.12 -47.97
C LYS A 72 1.68 -9.41 -48.77
N ASN A 73 1.68 -10.57 -48.11
CA ASN A 73 0.95 -11.71 -48.67
C ASN A 73 0.39 -12.62 -47.56
N LYS A 74 -0.87 -12.97 -47.76
CA LYS A 74 -1.73 -13.87 -46.99
C LYS A 74 -1.72 -15.18 -47.75
N ASN A 75 -1.70 -16.33 -47.07
CA ASN A 75 -2.44 -17.51 -47.53
C ASN A 75 -2.80 -18.39 -46.32
N LYS A 76 -4.09 -18.74 -46.27
CA LYS A 76 -4.70 -19.80 -45.47
C LYS A 76 -4.52 -21.12 -46.21
N ASN A 77 -4.46 -22.23 -45.48
CA ASN A 77 -5.24 -23.43 -45.78
C ASN A 77 -5.37 -24.29 -44.51
N GLU A 78 -6.60 -24.74 -44.27
CA GLU A 78 -7.02 -25.77 -43.33
C GLU A 78 -6.76 -27.16 -43.91
N SER A 79 -6.47 -28.13 -43.04
CA SER A 79 -6.93 -29.52 -43.20
C SER A 79 -6.81 -30.25 -41.86
N ASP A 80 -7.94 -30.73 -41.38
CA ASP A 80 -8.13 -31.58 -40.21
C ASP A 80 -7.54 -32.99 -40.43
N GLN A 81 -7.01 -33.60 -39.36
CA GLN A 81 -7.24 -35.03 -39.03
C GLN A 81 -7.07 -35.26 -37.52
N GLU A 82 -8.04 -35.98 -36.96
CA GLU A 82 -8.08 -36.58 -35.63
C GLU A 82 -6.92 -37.58 -35.42
N GLU A 83 -6.43 -37.74 -34.19
CA GLU A 83 -6.85 -38.81 -33.27
C GLU A 83 -5.92 -38.88 -32.02
N THR A 84 -6.51 -39.36 -30.93
CA THR A 84 -5.91 -39.98 -29.73
C THR A 84 -5.45 -39.09 -28.57
N THR A 85 -6.28 -39.17 -27.54
CA THR A 85 -6.02 -38.93 -26.13
C THR A 85 -4.81 -39.70 -25.62
N ASP A 86 -3.88 -39.04 -24.93
CA ASP A 86 -3.15 -39.62 -23.80
C ASP A 86 -2.57 -38.53 -22.87
N ALA A 87 -3.02 -38.64 -21.61
CA ALA A 87 -2.33 -38.42 -20.34
C ALA A 87 -1.08 -37.50 -20.24
N TRP A 88 -1.17 -36.58 -19.27
CA TRP A 88 -0.07 -35.80 -18.66
C TRP A 88 0.63 -34.75 -19.54
N GLY A 89 -0.02 -33.59 -19.71
CA GLY A 89 0.57 -32.39 -20.28
C GLY A 89 0.62 -31.25 -19.25
N PHE A 90 1.83 -30.85 -18.87
CA PHE A 90 2.11 -29.56 -18.24
C PHE A 90 1.35 -28.44 -18.96
N GLU A 91 0.60 -27.63 -18.22
CA GLU A 91 0.02 -26.39 -18.76
C GLU A 91 1.15 -25.52 -19.32
N LYS A 92 1.21 -25.43 -20.65
CA LYS A 92 1.97 -24.38 -21.36
C LYS A 92 1.49 -23.02 -20.83
N PRO A 93 2.40 -22.08 -20.52
CA PRO A 93 1.99 -20.77 -20.06
C PRO A 93 1.17 -20.09 -21.14
N SER A 94 -0.10 -19.82 -20.82
CA SER A 94 -1.01 -19.05 -21.65
C SER A 94 -0.39 -17.68 -21.94
N THR A 95 0.08 -17.49 -23.17
CA THR A 95 0.31 -16.18 -23.79
C THR A 95 -1.04 -15.52 -24.09
N SER A 96 -1.79 -15.18 -23.05
CA SER A 96 -3.03 -14.43 -23.15
C SER A 96 -2.83 -13.03 -22.57
N GLY A 97 -2.82 -12.04 -23.45
CA GLY A 97 -3.18 -10.64 -23.22
C GLY A 97 -2.69 -9.99 -21.93
N ILE A 98 -1.76 -9.03 -22.06
CA ILE A 98 -1.51 -8.01 -21.02
C ILE A 98 -2.87 -7.50 -20.52
N PRO A 99 -3.19 -7.62 -19.21
CA PRO A 99 -4.44 -7.12 -18.67
C PRO A 99 -4.61 -5.64 -19.05
N GLN A 100 -5.72 -5.30 -19.72
CA GLN A 100 -5.98 -3.94 -20.21
C GLN A 100 -6.13 -2.87 -19.11
N THR A 101 -6.09 -3.29 -17.84
CA THR A 101 -5.93 -2.42 -16.68
C THR A 101 -4.62 -2.76 -15.98
N PRO A 102 -3.71 -1.79 -15.73
CA PRO A 102 -2.50 -2.03 -14.97
C PRO A 102 -2.85 -2.68 -13.63
N GLN A 103 -2.26 -3.85 -13.35
CA GLN A 103 -2.43 -4.51 -12.06
C GLN A 103 -1.83 -3.62 -10.96
N LYS A 104 -2.57 -3.47 -9.87
CA LYS A 104 -2.18 -2.71 -8.69
C LYS A 104 -1.10 -3.48 -7.94
N VAL A 105 -0.09 -2.75 -7.46
CA VAL A 105 1.00 -3.31 -6.66
C VAL A 105 0.43 -3.94 -5.40
N LYS A 106 0.79 -5.20 -5.17
CA LYS A 106 0.33 -5.99 -4.01
C LYS A 106 1.01 -5.55 -2.74
N THR A 107 0.35 -5.75 -1.61
CA THR A 107 0.93 -5.57 -0.27
C THR A 107 1.14 -6.92 0.39
N ILE A 108 2.30 -7.14 0.99
CA ILE A 108 2.67 -8.35 1.72
C ILE A 108 3.01 -8.01 3.17
N SER A 109 3.00 -9.02 4.03
CA SER A 109 3.35 -8.86 5.44
C SER A 109 4.84 -8.49 5.62
N TRP A 110 5.18 -7.88 6.76
CA TRP A 110 6.58 -7.59 7.11
C TRP A 110 7.41 -8.87 7.11
N LYS A 111 6.90 -9.94 7.75
CA LYS A 111 7.56 -11.26 7.78
C LYS A 111 7.88 -11.78 6.38
N GLN A 112 6.96 -11.65 5.43
CA GLN A 112 7.20 -12.07 4.04
C GLN A 112 8.25 -11.20 3.34
N GLY A 113 8.20 -9.87 3.56
CA GLY A 113 9.16 -8.93 2.99
C GLY A 113 10.59 -9.18 3.47
N VAL A 114 10.78 -9.21 4.79
CA VAL A 114 12.09 -9.49 5.41
C VAL A 114 12.60 -10.87 5.01
N TYR A 115 11.76 -11.91 5.04
CA TYR A 115 12.17 -13.24 4.62
C TYR A 115 12.69 -13.26 3.17
N GLY A 116 12.02 -12.57 2.24
CA GLY A 116 12.46 -12.44 0.86
C GLY A 116 13.83 -11.78 0.72
N ILE A 117 14.05 -10.69 1.46
CA ILE A 117 15.32 -9.96 1.49
C ILE A 117 16.45 -10.84 2.06
N ARG A 118 16.24 -11.42 3.24
CA ARG A 118 17.22 -12.25 3.95
C ARG A 118 17.65 -13.47 3.14
N ARG A 119 16.68 -14.18 2.57
CA ARG A 119 16.93 -15.35 1.70
C ARG A 119 17.72 -14.93 0.46
N GLY A 120 17.33 -13.83 -0.18
CA GLY A 120 18.03 -13.30 -1.34
C GLY A 120 19.50 -12.97 -1.02
N MET A 121 19.76 -12.35 0.14
CA MET A 121 21.12 -12.06 0.59
C MET A 121 21.92 -13.31 0.93
N SER A 122 21.34 -14.23 1.70
CA SER A 122 22.00 -15.48 2.13
C SER A 122 22.44 -16.33 0.95
N ASN A 123 21.62 -16.39 -0.10
CA ASN A 123 21.90 -17.17 -1.31
C ASN A 123 22.74 -16.41 -2.34
N GLY A 124 23.13 -15.17 -2.05
CA GLY A 124 23.87 -14.33 -2.99
C GLY A 124 23.04 -13.85 -4.18
N GLU A 125 21.72 -13.91 -4.15
CA GLU A 125 20.84 -13.34 -5.19
C GLU A 125 20.68 -11.82 -5.04
N LEU A 126 20.79 -11.31 -3.82
CA LEU A 126 20.78 -9.88 -3.50
C LEU A 126 22.08 -9.49 -2.80
N GLU A 127 22.64 -8.36 -3.19
CA GLU A 127 23.87 -7.80 -2.63
C GLU A 127 23.64 -6.41 -2.05
N ASN A 128 22.85 -5.57 -2.72
CA ASN A 128 22.70 -4.16 -2.35
C ASN A 128 21.23 -3.79 -2.10
N LEU A 129 20.91 -3.31 -0.90
CA LEU A 129 19.63 -2.68 -0.57
C LEU A 129 19.79 -1.17 -0.53
N TRP A 130 18.86 -0.45 -1.15
CA TRP A 130 18.90 1.01 -1.19
C TRP A 130 17.69 1.59 -0.46
N VAL A 131 17.88 1.99 0.79
CA VAL A 131 16.87 2.65 1.60
C VAL A 131 16.79 4.12 1.24
N SER A 132 15.61 4.53 0.80
CA SER A 132 15.29 5.90 0.41
C SER A 132 15.00 6.78 1.61
N GLU A 133 15.55 7.98 1.59
CA GLU A 133 15.39 8.96 2.65
C GLU A 133 15.06 10.36 2.09
N LYS A 134 14.47 11.19 2.94
CA LYS A 134 14.29 12.61 2.67
C LYS A 134 14.89 13.33 3.87
N HIS A 135 15.90 14.16 3.63
CA HIS A 135 16.81 14.63 4.67
C HIS A 135 16.15 15.36 5.85
N ASP A 136 14.96 15.93 5.64
CA ASP A 136 14.16 16.63 6.66
C ASP A 136 13.09 15.74 7.33
N THR A 137 13.14 14.42 7.15
CA THR A 137 12.19 13.45 7.73
C THR A 137 12.89 12.26 8.38
N ALA A 138 12.24 11.67 9.38
CA ALA A 138 12.75 10.48 10.06
C ALA A 138 12.49 9.17 9.30
N THR A 139 11.58 9.15 8.33
CA THR A 139 10.96 7.92 7.79
C THR A 139 11.96 6.94 7.17
N GLY A 140 12.90 7.43 6.34
CA GLY A 140 13.93 6.57 5.74
C GLY A 140 14.90 5.99 6.78
N LYS A 141 15.24 6.77 7.81
CA LYS A 141 16.12 6.35 8.90
C LYS A 141 15.44 5.32 9.81
N LYS A 142 14.14 5.47 10.09
CA LYS A 142 13.35 4.44 10.80
C LYS A 142 13.36 3.12 10.03
N LEU A 143 13.08 3.16 8.73
CA LEU A 143 13.11 1.95 7.90
C LEU A 143 14.51 1.30 7.88
N LEU A 144 15.59 2.10 7.84
CA LEU A 144 16.94 1.57 7.94
C LEU A 144 17.16 0.86 9.29
N ILE A 145 16.72 1.44 10.40
CA ILE A 145 16.82 0.81 11.73
C ILE A 145 16.09 -0.54 11.74
N ASP A 146 14.87 -0.59 11.21
CA ASP A 146 14.07 -1.81 11.16
C ASP A 146 14.78 -2.89 10.32
N ILE A 147 15.34 -2.51 9.17
CA ILE A 147 16.11 -3.42 8.30
C ILE A 147 17.37 -3.94 9.00
N LEU A 148 18.18 -3.05 9.59
CA LEU A 148 19.41 -3.43 10.30
C LEU A 148 19.14 -4.33 11.51
N THR A 149 17.98 -4.19 12.15
CA THR A 149 17.61 -4.99 13.32
C THR A 149 17.06 -6.37 12.93
N ASN A 150 16.57 -6.55 11.70
CA ASN A 150 15.88 -7.77 11.28
C ASN A 150 16.57 -8.55 10.14
N VAL A 151 17.59 -7.98 9.48
CA VAL A 151 18.33 -8.58 8.36
C VAL A 151 19.80 -8.74 8.76
N ASN A 152 20.11 -9.87 9.39
CA ASN A 152 21.46 -10.16 9.93
C ASN A 152 22.51 -10.40 8.84
N GLU A 153 22.09 -10.60 7.60
CA GLU A 153 22.96 -10.84 6.45
C GLU A 153 23.69 -9.58 5.99
N ILE A 154 23.27 -8.39 6.45
CA ILE A 154 23.90 -7.10 6.13
C ILE A 154 25.26 -7.00 6.83
N SER A 155 26.31 -6.83 6.04
CA SER A 155 27.69 -6.69 6.52
C SER A 155 28.19 -5.24 6.49
N ASN A 156 27.61 -4.41 5.61
CA ASN A 156 28.06 -3.04 5.39
C ASN A 156 26.90 -2.05 5.43
N VAL A 157 27.13 -0.88 6.02
CA VAL A 157 26.23 0.28 5.92
C VAL A 157 26.94 1.38 5.16
N VAL A 158 26.27 1.92 4.16
CA VAL A 158 26.82 2.95 3.29
C VAL A 158 25.92 4.19 3.34
N LEU A 159 26.47 5.33 3.77
CA LEU A 159 25.72 6.56 3.94
C LEU A 159 26.09 7.59 2.87
N GLU A 160 25.08 8.25 2.31
CA GLU A 160 25.28 9.35 1.36
C GLU A 160 26.05 10.50 2.01
N ASN A 161 27.11 10.96 1.35
CA ASN A 161 27.87 12.12 1.76
C ASN A 161 28.37 12.89 0.52
N VAL A 162 27.70 13.98 0.19
CA VAL A 162 27.99 14.81 -0.99
C VAL A 162 29.14 15.80 -0.81
N SER A 163 29.81 15.78 0.35
CA SER A 163 30.93 16.69 0.62
C SER A 163 32.16 16.41 -0.26
N LYS A 164 33.11 17.35 -0.25
CA LYS A 164 34.41 17.23 -0.94
C LYS A 164 35.47 16.46 -0.14
N ILE A 165 35.06 15.72 0.89
CA ILE A 165 35.93 14.90 1.74
C ILE A 165 36.65 13.86 0.87
N ARG A 166 37.93 13.56 1.16
CA ARG A 166 38.71 12.61 0.35
C ARG A 166 38.30 11.16 0.66
N PHE A 167 38.60 10.26 -0.28
CA PHE A 167 38.44 8.82 -0.03
C PHE A 167 39.33 8.40 1.14
N GLY A 168 38.78 7.67 2.12
CA GLY A 168 39.49 7.23 3.34
C GLY A 168 39.35 8.16 4.55
N GLU A 169 38.91 9.41 4.37
CA GLU A 169 38.53 10.27 5.50
C GLU A 169 37.17 9.81 6.05
N SER A 170 37.14 9.46 7.33
CA SER A 170 35.93 9.01 8.04
C SER A 170 35.45 10.12 8.98
N SER A 171 34.18 10.48 8.87
CA SER A 171 33.48 11.24 9.91
C SER A 171 32.66 10.27 10.75
N THR A 172 32.95 10.17 12.04
CA THR A 172 32.08 9.40 12.96
C THR A 172 30.72 10.10 13.06
N PRO A 173 29.60 9.43 12.75
CA PRO A 173 28.28 10.04 12.86
C PRO A 173 28.01 10.50 14.30
N ALA A 174 27.52 11.73 14.46
CA ALA A 174 27.21 12.29 15.77
C ALA A 174 26.08 11.50 16.45
N THR A 175 26.24 11.20 17.74
CA THR A 175 25.26 10.44 18.54
C THR A 175 24.55 11.28 19.59
N ASN A 176 25.02 12.49 19.86
CA ASN A 176 24.42 13.39 20.86
C ASN A 176 23.14 14.03 20.30
N VAL A 177 21.99 13.71 20.90
CA VAL A 177 20.67 14.21 20.46
C VAL A 177 20.57 15.74 20.57
N GLY A 178 21.15 16.35 21.61
CA GLY A 178 21.12 17.81 21.78
C GLY A 178 21.85 18.54 20.65
N TYR A 179 23.04 18.05 20.29
CA TYR A 179 23.80 18.53 19.15
C TYR A 179 23.04 18.32 17.84
N LEU A 180 22.52 17.12 17.59
CA LEU A 180 21.75 16.80 16.38
C LEU A 180 20.49 17.68 16.25
N ARG A 181 19.78 17.92 17.34
CA ARG A 181 18.62 18.82 17.38
C ARG A 181 18.99 20.24 16.98
N MET A 182 20.10 20.76 17.50
CA MET A 182 20.60 22.09 17.13
C MET A 182 21.03 22.12 15.66
N HIS A 183 21.76 21.10 15.20
CA HIS A 183 22.20 20.96 13.82
C HIS A 183 21.01 20.97 12.84
N TYR A 184 19.99 20.14 13.09
CA TYR A 184 18.80 20.08 12.25
C TYR A 184 17.93 21.34 12.33
N ARG A 185 17.89 22.03 13.46
CA ARG A 185 17.22 23.34 13.55
C ARG A 185 17.87 24.36 12.62
N ASN A 186 19.19 24.33 12.48
CA ASN A 186 19.92 25.27 11.62
C ASN A 186 19.71 24.95 10.13
N ILE A 187 19.70 23.67 9.76
CA ILE A 187 19.56 23.25 8.35
C ILE A 187 18.09 23.26 7.90
N TYR A 188 17.16 22.94 8.81
CA TYR A 188 15.73 22.87 8.54
C TYR A 188 14.95 23.78 9.50
N PRO A 189 15.08 25.11 9.38
CA PRO A 189 14.46 26.06 10.32
C PRO A 189 12.92 25.98 10.34
N ASN A 190 12.31 25.49 9.26
CA ASN A 190 10.87 25.32 9.14
C ASN A 190 10.34 23.99 9.70
N LEU A 191 11.23 23.09 10.14
CA LEU A 191 10.81 21.80 10.71
C LEU A 191 10.27 22.04 12.13
N GLY A 192 9.03 21.62 12.38
CA GLY A 192 8.39 21.79 13.68
C GLY A 192 9.14 21.06 14.81
N ARG A 193 8.91 21.50 16.06
CA ARG A 193 9.60 20.96 17.25
C ARG A 193 9.54 19.43 17.35
N GLN A 194 8.37 18.83 17.08
CA GLN A 194 8.20 17.38 17.11
C GLN A 194 9.02 16.68 16.03
N GLY A 195 9.04 17.21 14.80
CA GLY A 195 9.84 16.67 13.70
C GLY A 195 11.33 16.79 13.95
N LEU A 196 11.79 17.91 14.53
CA LEU A 196 13.18 18.09 14.94
C LEU A 196 13.62 17.08 16.00
N GLU A 197 12.78 16.86 17.01
CA GLU A 197 13.05 15.87 18.06
C GLU A 197 13.13 14.47 17.48
N GLU A 198 12.14 14.08 16.68
CA GLU A 198 12.08 12.78 16.04
C GLU A 198 13.29 12.52 15.13
N LEU A 199 13.66 13.51 14.30
CA LEU A 199 14.81 13.41 13.39
C LEU A 199 16.13 13.31 14.18
N ALA A 200 16.30 14.08 15.25
CA ALA A 200 17.50 14.01 16.09
C ALA A 200 17.61 12.65 16.81
N GLN A 201 16.51 12.14 17.37
CA GLN A 201 16.47 10.85 18.05
C GLN A 201 16.76 9.70 17.07
N VAL A 202 16.08 9.66 15.92
CA VAL A 202 16.28 8.57 14.96
C VAL A 202 17.69 8.59 14.37
N THR A 203 18.27 9.78 14.17
CA THR A 203 19.65 9.92 13.69
C THR A 203 20.65 9.44 14.74
N SER A 204 20.43 9.77 16.02
CA SER A 204 21.26 9.25 17.12
C SER A 204 21.23 7.72 17.19
N ILE A 205 20.04 7.11 17.07
CA ILE A 205 19.89 5.65 17.07
C ILE A 205 20.58 5.04 15.85
N THR A 206 20.35 5.60 14.67
CA THR A 206 21.00 5.17 13.43
C THR A 206 22.53 5.23 13.58
N ALA A 207 23.08 6.35 14.04
CA ALA A 207 24.51 6.53 14.27
C ALA A 207 25.09 5.45 15.20
N ARG A 208 24.41 5.14 16.31
CA ARG A 208 24.85 4.09 17.25
C ARG A 208 24.79 2.68 16.66
N LEU A 209 23.82 2.41 15.78
CA LEU A 209 23.71 1.10 15.10
C LEU A 209 24.78 0.94 14.04
N VAL A 210 24.96 1.93 13.17
CA VAL A 210 25.92 1.84 12.06
C VAL A 210 27.36 1.81 12.54
N GLN A 211 27.68 2.38 13.71
CA GLN A 211 29.00 2.30 14.34
C GLN A 211 29.39 0.85 14.75
N LYS A 212 28.42 -0.06 14.83
CA LYS A 212 28.66 -1.48 15.14
C LYS A 212 28.80 -2.36 13.90
N ILE A 213 28.63 -1.77 12.71
CA ILE A 213 28.68 -2.43 11.42
C ILE A 213 29.80 -1.76 10.60
N ASN A 214 30.29 -2.42 9.54
CA ASN A 214 31.26 -1.79 8.65
C ASN A 214 30.64 -0.58 7.95
N LEU A 215 31.02 0.62 8.37
CA LEU A 215 30.48 1.89 7.87
C LEU A 215 31.35 2.45 6.75
N ALA A 216 30.71 2.84 5.64
CA ALA A 216 31.32 3.60 4.56
C ALA A 216 30.48 4.83 4.18
N PHE A 217 31.12 5.79 3.55
CA PHE A 217 30.45 6.94 2.92
C PHE A 217 30.58 6.83 1.41
N PHE A 218 29.53 7.22 0.68
CA PHE A 218 29.51 7.20 -0.79
C PHE A 218 28.89 8.46 -1.37
N ALA A 219 29.04 8.63 -2.69
CA ALA A 219 28.56 9.78 -3.45
C ALA A 219 29.28 11.10 -3.13
N ARG A 220 30.56 10.99 -2.75
CA ARG A 220 31.45 12.14 -2.54
C ARG A 220 31.56 12.97 -3.81
N ASN A 221 31.85 14.25 -3.63
CA ASN A 221 31.91 15.22 -4.72
C ASN A 221 30.60 15.28 -5.52
N ASP A 222 29.46 15.31 -4.83
CA ASP A 222 28.15 15.55 -5.44
C ASP A 222 27.80 14.52 -6.54
N TRP A 223 27.88 13.22 -6.22
CA TRP A 223 27.50 12.12 -7.11
C TRP A 223 28.23 12.10 -8.48
N ARG A 224 29.46 12.62 -8.55
CA ARG A 224 30.24 12.68 -9.80
C ARG A 224 30.91 11.35 -10.18
N ASP A 225 31.24 10.51 -9.20
CA ASP A 225 32.08 9.31 -9.40
C ASP A 225 31.64 8.10 -8.54
N GLN A 226 30.36 8.04 -8.15
CA GLN A 226 29.86 7.05 -7.18
C GLN A 226 30.07 5.58 -7.59
N VAL A 227 30.11 5.30 -8.90
CA VAL A 227 30.35 3.93 -9.42
C VAL A 227 31.78 3.50 -9.14
N GLN A 228 32.77 4.30 -9.56
CA GLN A 228 34.18 4.00 -9.28
C GLN A 228 34.46 4.08 -7.79
N GLU A 229 33.80 4.99 -7.07
CA GLU A 229 33.91 5.08 -5.62
C GLU A 229 33.48 3.77 -4.96
N ARG A 230 32.35 3.18 -5.39
CA ARG A 230 31.87 1.89 -4.88
C ARG A 230 32.84 0.74 -5.17
N GLU A 231 33.47 0.75 -6.34
CA GLU A 231 34.52 -0.23 -6.69
C GLU A 231 35.77 -0.07 -5.80
N ARG A 232 36.23 1.17 -5.61
CA ARG A 232 37.38 1.50 -4.74
C ARG A 232 37.15 1.12 -3.28
N MET A 233 35.90 1.14 -2.79
CA MET A 233 35.58 0.70 -1.41
C MET A 233 35.83 -0.80 -1.17
N GLN A 234 35.82 -1.63 -2.21
CA GLN A 234 36.04 -3.08 -2.11
C GLN A 234 35.20 -3.76 -1.00
N LEU A 235 33.98 -3.27 -0.74
CA LEU A 235 33.11 -3.82 0.31
C LEU A 235 32.81 -5.29 0.03
N LYS A 236 33.07 -6.14 1.02
CA LYS A 236 32.77 -7.56 0.98
C LYS A 236 31.42 -7.83 1.64
N GLY A 237 30.59 -8.63 0.99
CA GLY A 237 29.28 -9.04 1.53
C GLY A 237 28.14 -8.04 1.31
N PRO A 238 26.91 -8.42 1.70
CA PRO A 238 25.72 -7.60 1.46
C PRO A 238 25.81 -6.22 2.13
N SER A 239 25.32 -5.21 1.42
CA SER A 239 25.41 -3.80 1.81
C SER A 239 24.03 -3.14 1.81
N VAL A 240 23.79 -2.26 2.77
CA VAL A 240 22.62 -1.36 2.77
C VAL A 240 23.06 0.08 2.63
N PHE A 241 22.42 0.80 1.71
CA PHE A 241 22.67 2.19 1.39
C PHE A 241 21.53 3.04 1.95
N LEU A 242 21.84 4.17 2.57
CA LEU A 242 20.86 5.20 2.91
C LEU A 242 21.08 6.43 2.04
N VAL A 243 20.12 6.73 1.16
CA VAL A 243 20.30 7.69 0.07
C VAL A 243 19.06 8.55 -0.16
N GLY A 244 19.27 9.78 -0.63
CA GLY A 244 18.22 10.72 -0.97
C GLY A 244 17.26 10.17 -2.03
N ALA A 245 15.96 10.33 -1.79
CA ALA A 245 14.89 9.75 -2.60
C ALA A 245 14.94 10.14 -4.08
N SER A 246 15.51 11.30 -4.42
CA SER A 246 15.68 11.72 -5.81
C SER A 246 16.62 10.80 -6.59
N HIS A 247 17.65 10.25 -5.93
CA HIS A 247 18.60 9.32 -6.55
C HIS A 247 18.03 7.91 -6.73
N ILE A 248 16.99 7.53 -5.99
CA ILE A 248 16.29 6.24 -6.17
C ILE A 248 15.15 6.35 -7.19
N LEU A 249 14.36 7.42 -7.14
CA LEU A 249 13.08 7.48 -7.86
C LEU A 249 13.18 8.08 -9.27
N ARG A 250 14.23 8.87 -9.55
CA ARG A 250 14.47 9.46 -10.88
C ARG A 250 15.42 8.60 -11.70
N HIS A 251 15.26 8.73 -13.01
CA HIS A 251 16.12 8.13 -14.04
C HIS A 251 17.04 9.17 -14.69
N GLU A 252 16.89 10.46 -14.35
CA GLU A 252 17.76 11.54 -14.79
C GLU A 252 17.83 12.64 -13.71
N ALA A 253 18.90 13.42 -13.75
CA ALA A 253 19.08 14.57 -12.87
C ALA A 253 17.93 15.58 -13.01
N ARG A 254 17.52 16.20 -11.89
CA ARG A 254 16.47 17.24 -11.89
C ARG A 254 16.91 18.48 -12.68
N ASN A 255 18.18 18.87 -12.49
CA ASN A 255 18.78 20.05 -13.09
C ASN A 255 19.97 19.60 -13.93
N PRO A 256 19.96 19.82 -15.26
CA PRO A 256 21.08 19.46 -16.15
C PRO A 256 22.40 20.15 -15.78
N ARG A 257 22.36 21.25 -15.01
CA ARG A 257 23.57 21.94 -14.52
C ARG A 257 24.26 21.20 -13.38
N LEU A 258 23.58 20.25 -12.72
CA LEU A 258 24.22 19.37 -11.76
C LEU A 258 25.11 18.42 -12.54
N MET A 259 26.42 18.45 -12.28
CA MET A 259 27.40 17.60 -12.95
C MET A 259 27.39 16.17 -12.40
N HIS A 260 26.24 15.66 -11.96
CA HIS A 260 26.12 14.31 -11.46
C HIS A 260 26.42 13.31 -12.57
N ASN A 261 26.98 12.17 -12.20
CA ASN A 261 27.12 11.05 -13.12
C ASN A 261 25.73 10.57 -13.57
N ALA A 262 25.59 10.12 -14.82
CA ALA A 262 24.34 9.55 -15.32
C ALA A 262 23.87 8.36 -14.48
N ASN A 263 24.82 7.56 -13.97
CA ASN A 263 24.55 6.39 -13.13
C ASN A 263 24.15 6.76 -11.69
N ALA A 264 23.99 8.05 -11.38
CA ALA A 264 23.44 8.49 -10.10
C ALA A 264 21.91 8.35 -10.05
N TYR A 265 21.29 7.97 -11.19
CA TYR A 265 19.85 7.91 -11.39
C TYR A 265 19.43 6.71 -12.28
N PRO A 266 18.56 5.80 -11.79
CA PRO A 266 18.38 5.51 -10.38
C PRO A 266 19.63 4.81 -9.84
N ALA A 267 20.19 5.31 -8.75
CA ALA A 267 21.46 4.84 -8.19
C ALA A 267 21.50 3.33 -7.90
N TYR A 268 20.36 2.74 -7.51
CA TYR A 268 20.29 1.32 -7.17
C TYR A 268 20.56 0.38 -8.35
N GLN A 269 20.57 0.88 -9.59
CA GLN A 269 20.92 0.09 -10.76
C GLN A 269 22.44 0.00 -10.98
N TYR A 270 23.26 0.58 -10.10
CA TYR A 270 24.72 0.57 -10.23
C TYR A 270 25.40 0.33 -8.87
N PRO A 271 26.57 -0.34 -8.84
CA PRO A 271 27.26 -0.98 -9.97
C PRO A 271 26.69 -2.35 -10.34
N ASN A 272 25.94 -3.01 -9.44
CA ASN A 272 25.45 -4.38 -9.62
C ASN A 272 23.91 -4.39 -9.78
N PRO A 273 23.37 -3.99 -10.95
CA PRO A 273 21.93 -3.87 -11.15
C PRO A 273 21.18 -5.16 -10.86
N ASN A 274 21.75 -6.31 -11.24
CA ASN A 274 21.11 -7.64 -11.19
C ASN A 274 21.15 -8.31 -9.80
N ARG A 275 21.51 -7.56 -8.76
CA ARG A 275 21.56 -8.00 -7.36
C ARG A 275 21.15 -6.86 -6.43
N SER A 276 20.28 -5.97 -6.90
CA SER A 276 19.95 -4.76 -6.16
C SER A 276 18.48 -4.37 -6.22
N ILE A 277 17.96 -3.94 -5.06
CA ILE A 277 16.59 -3.47 -4.89
C ILE A 277 16.57 -2.21 -4.02
N ALA A 278 15.57 -1.36 -4.23
CA ALA A 278 15.34 -0.15 -3.46
C ALA A 278 14.12 -0.29 -2.55
N LEU A 279 14.19 0.34 -1.38
CA LEU A 279 13.18 0.35 -0.33
C LEU A 279 12.75 1.80 -0.10
N VAL A 280 11.49 2.12 -0.38
CA VAL A 280 10.98 3.50 -0.38
C VAL A 280 9.76 3.62 0.52
N PRO A 281 9.84 4.32 1.67
CA PRO A 281 8.68 4.57 2.51
C PRO A 281 7.51 5.23 1.77
N GLU A 282 6.27 4.83 2.07
CA GLU A 282 5.07 5.37 1.41
C GLU A 282 4.95 6.89 1.60
N GLN A 283 5.33 7.42 2.77
CA GLN A 283 5.31 8.86 3.04
C GLN A 283 6.21 9.65 2.07
N ILE A 284 7.38 9.10 1.70
CA ILE A 284 8.27 9.71 0.72
C ILE A 284 7.61 9.70 -0.66
N ILE A 285 6.96 8.61 -1.04
CA ILE A 285 6.21 8.50 -2.30
C ILE A 285 5.06 9.53 -2.33
N LYS A 286 4.31 9.69 -1.23
CA LYS A 286 3.24 10.70 -1.11
C LYS A 286 3.78 12.13 -1.29
N ASN A 287 4.90 12.45 -0.65
CA ASN A 287 5.57 13.75 -0.78
C ASN A 287 6.05 14.03 -2.21
N LEU A 288 6.40 12.96 -2.94
CA LEU A 288 6.98 13.03 -4.28
C LEU A 288 6.00 12.56 -5.36
N LYS A 289 4.70 12.52 -5.07
CA LYS A 289 3.67 11.91 -5.93
C LYS A 289 3.64 12.50 -7.35
N PHE A 290 3.93 13.80 -7.47
CA PHE A 290 3.95 14.52 -8.74
C PHE A 290 5.36 14.71 -9.31
N MET A 291 6.37 14.04 -8.75
CA MET A 291 7.71 14.06 -9.28
C MET A 291 7.73 13.42 -10.67
N ASN A 292 8.22 14.16 -11.67
CA ASN A 292 8.60 13.55 -12.95
C ASN A 292 9.85 12.69 -12.75
N ARG A 293 9.66 11.37 -12.86
CA ARG A 293 10.71 10.35 -12.72
C ARG A 293 11.68 10.28 -13.90
N LYS A 294 11.39 10.95 -15.03
CA LYS A 294 12.21 10.96 -16.25
C LYS A 294 12.47 9.55 -16.82
N ASN A 295 11.48 8.66 -16.72
CA ASN A 295 11.62 7.24 -17.01
C ASN A 295 10.91 6.81 -18.31
N THR A 296 10.67 7.73 -19.25
CA THR A 296 9.95 7.45 -20.50
C THR A 296 10.58 6.28 -21.27
N ASN A 297 11.91 6.28 -21.40
CA ASN A 297 12.67 5.27 -22.13
C ASN A 297 13.30 4.20 -21.23
N ALA A 298 13.05 4.26 -19.92
CA ALA A 298 13.63 3.33 -18.97
C ALA A 298 12.99 1.94 -19.05
N ALA A 299 13.78 0.92 -18.73
CA ALA A 299 13.29 -0.44 -18.55
C ALA A 299 12.15 -0.50 -17.52
N PRO A 300 11.17 -1.41 -17.68
CA PRO A 300 10.12 -1.61 -16.69
C PRO A 300 10.68 -2.04 -15.33
N GLU A 301 10.28 -1.35 -14.26
CA GLU A 301 10.59 -1.73 -12.88
C GLU A 301 9.41 -2.47 -12.26
N TYR A 302 9.69 -3.34 -11.30
CA TYR A 302 8.68 -4.12 -10.60
C TYR A 302 8.71 -3.78 -9.12
N ALA A 303 7.56 -3.92 -8.48
CA ALA A 303 7.39 -3.53 -7.09
C ALA A 303 6.45 -4.44 -6.30
N VAL A 304 6.60 -4.37 -4.98
CA VAL A 304 5.69 -4.92 -3.97
C VAL A 304 5.68 -3.99 -2.76
N TRP A 305 4.52 -3.76 -2.16
CA TRP A 305 4.40 -3.06 -0.88
C TRP A 305 4.66 -4.03 0.27
N VAL A 306 5.35 -3.58 1.31
CA VAL A 306 5.59 -4.32 2.54
C VAL A 306 5.04 -3.50 3.71
N LYS A 307 4.31 -4.16 4.62
CA LYS A 307 3.82 -3.53 5.86
C LYS A 307 4.98 -3.12 6.79
N SER A 308 4.71 -2.25 7.75
CA SER A 308 5.69 -1.91 8.80
C SER A 308 5.96 -3.11 9.72
N GLN A 309 7.04 -3.05 10.50
CA GLN A 309 7.49 -4.15 11.37
C GLN A 309 6.41 -4.64 12.36
N ASP A 310 5.59 -3.73 12.86
CA ASP A 310 4.45 -4.01 13.75
C ASP A 310 3.21 -4.56 13.01
N GLU A 311 3.33 -4.88 11.73
CA GLU A 311 2.27 -5.32 10.80
C GLU A 311 1.12 -4.29 10.68
N SER A 312 1.34 -3.05 11.13
CA SER A 312 0.39 -1.95 10.94
C SER A 312 0.52 -1.36 9.53
N MET A 313 -0.34 -0.38 9.24
CA MET A 313 -0.31 0.38 7.98
C MET A 313 0.20 1.81 8.20
N ASN A 314 0.88 2.05 9.32
CA ASN A 314 1.35 3.40 9.67
C ASN A 314 2.50 3.83 8.75
N ASP A 315 3.48 2.95 8.55
CA ASP A 315 4.69 3.24 7.77
C ASP A 315 5.06 2.09 6.78
N PRO A 316 4.17 1.69 5.86
CA PRO A 316 4.52 0.72 4.84
C PRO A 316 5.58 1.29 3.87
N PHE A 317 6.32 0.40 3.22
CA PHE A 317 7.35 0.79 2.24
C PHE A 317 7.24 -0.04 0.97
N LEU A 318 7.60 0.59 -0.15
CA LEU A 318 7.64 -0.02 -1.46
C LEU A 318 9.02 -0.65 -1.64
N VAL A 319 9.06 -1.93 -1.97
CA VAL A 319 10.27 -2.55 -2.51
C VAL A 319 10.16 -2.52 -4.03
N MET A 320 11.20 -2.03 -4.70
CA MET A 320 11.23 -1.93 -6.16
C MET A 320 12.59 -2.28 -6.75
N GLY A 321 12.61 -2.77 -7.99
CA GLY A 321 13.83 -3.19 -8.66
C GLY A 321 13.59 -3.71 -10.08
N GLN A 322 14.63 -4.30 -10.67
CA GLN A 322 14.52 -5.01 -11.95
C GLN A 322 13.73 -6.32 -11.76
N LYS A 323 13.08 -6.79 -12.83
CA LYS A 323 12.20 -7.97 -12.79
C LYS A 323 12.90 -9.19 -12.18
N SER A 324 14.09 -9.53 -12.68
CA SER A 324 14.84 -10.72 -12.24
C SER A 324 15.08 -10.74 -10.73
N ASP A 325 15.43 -9.59 -10.15
CA ASP A 325 15.89 -9.51 -8.76
C ASP A 325 14.69 -9.51 -7.83
N MET A 326 13.63 -8.83 -8.26
CA MET A 326 12.35 -8.83 -7.60
C MET A 326 11.69 -10.23 -7.64
N GLU A 327 11.79 -10.97 -8.74
CA GLU A 327 11.28 -12.35 -8.85
C GLU A 327 12.07 -13.32 -7.97
N LYS A 328 13.40 -13.23 -7.94
CA LYS A 328 14.23 -14.04 -7.04
C LYS A 328 13.83 -13.82 -5.58
N ALA A 329 13.71 -12.56 -5.15
CA ALA A 329 13.42 -12.22 -3.76
C ALA A 329 11.95 -12.49 -3.35
N PHE A 330 10.98 -12.13 -4.20
CA PHE A 330 9.56 -12.08 -3.83
C PHE A 330 8.65 -13.01 -4.66
N GLY A 331 9.18 -13.64 -5.71
CA GLY A 331 8.44 -14.54 -6.59
C GLY A 331 7.33 -13.83 -7.37
N ASN A 332 6.22 -14.54 -7.59
CA ASN A 332 5.06 -14.06 -8.34
C ASN A 332 4.21 -12.96 -7.64
N LYS A 333 4.67 -12.44 -6.48
CA LYS A 333 3.96 -11.39 -5.72
C LYS A 333 4.16 -9.99 -6.32
N ILE A 334 5.20 -9.83 -7.14
CA ILE A 334 5.58 -8.53 -7.71
C ILE A 334 4.60 -8.09 -8.79
N ARG A 335 4.54 -6.78 -9.03
CA ARG A 335 3.72 -6.17 -10.09
C ARG A 335 4.52 -5.08 -10.78
N LEU A 336 4.13 -4.74 -12.00
CA LEU A 336 4.74 -3.64 -12.74
C LEU A 336 4.56 -2.33 -11.95
N LEU A 337 5.64 -1.59 -11.74
CA LEU A 337 5.60 -0.26 -11.14
C LEU A 337 5.07 0.75 -12.18
N PRO A 338 4.02 1.53 -11.88
CA PRO A 338 3.57 2.58 -12.79
C PRO A 338 4.66 3.61 -13.09
N LYS A 339 4.67 4.12 -14.33
CA LYS A 339 5.65 5.14 -14.76
C LYS A 339 5.52 6.42 -13.95
N GLN A 340 4.31 6.81 -13.53
CA GLN A 340 4.08 7.95 -12.63
C GLN A 340 3.74 7.46 -11.21
N LEU A 341 4.31 8.11 -10.19
CA LEU A 341 3.99 7.79 -8.79
C LEU A 341 2.55 8.15 -8.41
N SER A 342 1.92 9.07 -9.14
CA SER A 342 0.51 9.41 -8.95
C SER A 342 -0.45 8.26 -9.22
N ASP A 343 -0.04 7.33 -10.08
CA ASP A 343 -0.83 6.19 -10.53
C ASP A 343 -0.59 4.95 -9.67
N LEU A 344 0.41 5.00 -8.78
CA LEU A 344 0.68 3.95 -7.82
C LEU A 344 -0.42 3.91 -6.74
N ASN A 345 -1.03 2.74 -6.57
CA ASN A 345 -1.97 2.52 -5.48
C ASN A 345 -1.25 2.54 -4.13
N SER A 346 -1.94 3.04 -3.10
CA SER A 346 -1.49 2.89 -1.72
C SER A 346 -1.40 1.42 -1.31
N ALA A 347 -0.55 1.17 -0.32
CA ALA A 347 -0.47 -0.13 0.34
C ALA A 347 -1.81 -0.49 0.99
N THR A 348 -2.11 -1.78 1.08
CA THR A 348 -3.40 -2.30 1.53
C THR A 348 -3.25 -3.22 2.72
N LYS A 349 -4.12 -3.06 3.71
CA LYS A 349 -4.07 -3.79 4.98
C LYS A 349 -4.27 -5.30 4.84
N TYR A 350 -5.18 -5.71 3.98
CA TYR A 350 -5.48 -7.12 3.74
C TYR A 350 -4.97 -7.48 2.34
N GLU A 351 -4.48 -8.69 2.16
CA GLU A 351 -4.07 -9.27 0.88
C GLU A 351 -5.27 -9.78 0.09
N GLY A 352 -6.26 -10.37 0.76
CA GLY A 352 -7.46 -10.94 0.14
C GLY A 352 -8.77 -10.36 0.65
N ARG A 353 -9.82 -10.40 -0.18
CA ARG A 353 -11.21 -10.11 0.24
C ARG A 353 -12.15 -11.21 -0.21
N ILE A 354 -12.99 -11.66 0.71
CA ILE A 354 -14.09 -12.58 0.44
C ILE A 354 -15.40 -11.83 0.72
N ILE A 355 -16.38 -12.02 -0.15
CA ILE A 355 -17.75 -11.57 0.03
C ILE A 355 -18.62 -12.82 0.08
N ILE A 356 -19.40 -12.99 1.14
CA ILE A 356 -20.37 -14.08 1.28
C ILE A 356 -21.75 -13.46 1.25
N GLN A 357 -22.54 -13.80 0.24
CA GLN A 357 -23.93 -13.37 0.12
C GLN A 357 -24.84 -14.49 0.62
N GLU A 358 -25.53 -14.21 1.73
CA GLU A 358 -26.42 -15.14 2.44
C GLU A 358 -27.90 -15.00 2.04
N SER A 359 -28.28 -13.92 1.35
CA SER A 359 -29.66 -13.67 0.87
C SER A 359 -29.68 -13.48 -0.64
N ASP A 360 -30.68 -14.04 -1.34
CA ASP A 360 -30.75 -14.01 -2.82
C ASP A 360 -31.93 -13.18 -3.37
N ASP A 361 -32.26 -12.09 -2.70
CA ASP A 361 -33.24 -11.12 -3.20
C ASP A 361 -32.55 -9.92 -3.90
N LYS A 362 -33.37 -9.04 -4.48
CA LYS A 362 -32.91 -7.88 -5.25
C LYS A 362 -32.04 -6.92 -4.42
N ILE A 363 -32.33 -6.74 -3.13
CA ILE A 363 -31.61 -5.79 -2.26
C ILE A 363 -30.21 -6.36 -1.97
N ALA A 364 -30.13 -7.60 -1.50
CA ALA A 364 -28.85 -8.26 -1.21
C ALA A 364 -27.96 -8.40 -2.47
N ASN A 365 -28.56 -8.71 -3.63
CA ASN A 365 -27.86 -8.76 -4.90
C ASN A 365 -27.32 -7.38 -5.32
N THR A 366 -28.08 -6.30 -5.11
CA THR A 366 -27.64 -4.93 -5.42
C THR A 366 -26.51 -4.49 -4.48
N ALA A 367 -26.67 -4.72 -3.18
CA ALA A 367 -25.64 -4.44 -2.18
C ALA A 367 -24.32 -5.15 -2.49
N THR A 368 -24.37 -6.45 -2.81
CA THR A 368 -23.20 -7.25 -3.19
C THR A 368 -22.51 -6.69 -4.42
N LYS A 369 -23.27 -6.36 -5.48
CA LYS A 369 -22.73 -5.73 -6.71
C LYS A 369 -22.06 -4.39 -6.42
N ASN A 370 -22.67 -3.55 -5.58
CA ASN A 370 -22.09 -2.25 -5.20
C ASN A 370 -20.78 -2.44 -4.43
N LEU A 371 -20.73 -3.39 -3.49
CA LEU A 371 -19.49 -3.71 -2.76
C LEU A 371 -18.39 -4.24 -3.69
N VAL A 372 -18.72 -5.17 -4.59
CA VAL A 372 -17.76 -5.70 -5.57
C VAL A 372 -17.19 -4.56 -6.41
N LYS A 373 -18.03 -3.67 -6.94
CA LYS A 373 -17.60 -2.51 -7.72
C LYS A 373 -16.66 -1.60 -6.92
N LYS A 374 -16.97 -1.33 -5.65
CA LYS A 374 -16.08 -0.58 -4.74
C LYS A 374 -14.73 -1.26 -4.57
N LEU A 375 -14.72 -2.56 -4.32
CA LEU A 375 -13.50 -3.32 -4.08
C LEU A 375 -12.64 -3.39 -5.35
N GLN A 376 -13.23 -3.60 -6.53
CA GLN A 376 -12.50 -3.64 -7.80
C GLN A 376 -11.88 -2.28 -8.19
N LYS A 377 -12.49 -1.16 -7.78
CA LYS A 377 -11.86 0.17 -7.91
C LYS A 377 -10.58 0.28 -7.08
N LYS A 378 -10.46 -0.40 -5.94
CA LYS A 378 -9.33 -0.26 -5.01
C LYS A 378 -8.30 -1.41 -5.05
N TYR A 379 -8.72 -2.61 -5.39
CA TYR A 379 -7.89 -3.83 -5.34
C TYR A 379 -7.82 -4.51 -6.71
N ASN A 380 -6.96 -5.53 -6.84
CA ASN A 380 -6.96 -6.35 -8.05
C ASN A 380 -8.16 -7.30 -8.05
N LYS A 381 -8.67 -7.65 -9.23
CA LYS A 381 -9.82 -8.56 -9.36
C LYS A 381 -9.49 -9.95 -8.82
N GLU A 382 -8.26 -10.42 -9.00
CA GLU A 382 -7.83 -11.73 -8.50
C GLU A 382 -7.77 -11.82 -6.96
N ASP A 383 -7.73 -10.68 -6.27
CA ASP A 383 -7.66 -10.60 -4.80
C ASP A 383 -9.06 -10.54 -4.15
N ILE A 384 -10.12 -10.70 -4.95
CA ILE A 384 -11.53 -10.64 -4.54
C ILE A 384 -12.22 -11.94 -4.93
N VAL A 385 -12.93 -12.55 -3.99
CA VAL A 385 -13.78 -13.72 -4.22
C VAL A 385 -15.20 -13.41 -3.76
N VAL A 386 -16.19 -13.79 -4.57
CA VAL A 386 -17.61 -13.71 -4.24
C VAL A 386 -18.15 -15.11 -4.12
N ILE A 387 -18.79 -15.38 -2.98
CA ILE A 387 -19.44 -16.63 -2.63
C ILE A 387 -20.90 -16.32 -2.41
N LYS A 388 -21.80 -17.12 -2.98
CA LYS A 388 -23.23 -17.07 -2.70
C LYS A 388 -23.69 -18.34 -2.02
N ARG A 389 -24.68 -18.23 -1.15
CA ARG A 389 -25.41 -19.41 -0.68
C ARG A 389 -26.45 -19.83 -1.70
N VAL A 390 -26.38 -21.08 -2.12
CA VAL A 390 -27.35 -21.72 -3.04
C VAL A 390 -27.67 -23.09 -2.46
N ASN A 391 -28.95 -23.37 -2.21
CA ASN A 391 -29.42 -24.65 -1.64
C ASN A 391 -28.61 -25.09 -0.40
N GLU A 392 -28.47 -24.20 0.58
CA GLU A 392 -27.65 -24.37 1.79
C GLU A 392 -26.12 -24.50 1.59
N ALA A 393 -25.62 -24.62 0.36
CA ALA A 393 -24.20 -24.72 0.06
C ALA A 393 -23.57 -23.36 -0.28
N LEU A 394 -22.29 -23.17 0.07
CA LEU A 394 -21.50 -22.01 -0.34
C LEU A 394 -20.86 -22.28 -1.70
N VAL A 395 -21.25 -21.49 -2.71
CA VAL A 395 -20.77 -21.62 -4.10
C VAL A 395 -19.97 -20.39 -4.48
N VAL A 396 -18.74 -20.58 -4.95
CA VAL A 396 -17.91 -19.49 -5.50
C VAL A 396 -18.51 -19.06 -6.84
N THR A 397 -18.98 -17.82 -6.95
CA THR A 397 -19.58 -17.28 -8.17
C THR A 397 -18.64 -16.35 -8.94
N GLU A 398 -17.69 -15.71 -8.25
CA GLU A 398 -16.66 -14.88 -8.88
C GLU A 398 -15.31 -15.06 -8.17
N GLY A 399 -14.21 -15.01 -8.94
CA GLY A 399 -12.85 -15.12 -8.41
C GLY A 399 -12.41 -16.56 -8.16
N ASN A 400 -11.27 -16.73 -7.50
CA ASN A 400 -10.69 -18.04 -7.19
C ASN A 400 -10.13 -18.04 -5.76
N MET A 401 -10.62 -18.96 -4.92
CA MET A 401 -10.20 -19.11 -3.53
C MET A 401 -8.69 -19.36 -3.38
N LYS A 402 -8.03 -20.01 -4.36
CA LYS A 402 -6.58 -20.25 -4.35
C LYS A 402 -5.74 -18.96 -4.43
N ASN A 403 -6.34 -17.84 -4.84
CA ASN A 403 -5.67 -16.55 -4.92
C ASN A 403 -5.68 -15.79 -3.59
N ILE A 404 -6.54 -16.17 -2.65
CA ILE A 404 -6.56 -15.57 -1.32
C ILE A 404 -5.35 -16.07 -0.53
N LYS A 405 -4.44 -15.15 -0.23
CA LYS A 405 -3.18 -15.40 0.49
C LYS A 405 -3.04 -14.41 1.64
N GLY A 406 -2.23 -14.75 2.64
CA GLY A 406 -1.92 -13.86 3.75
C GLY A 406 -3.15 -13.45 4.56
N GLU A 407 -3.17 -12.20 5.03
CA GLU A 407 -4.29 -11.68 5.83
C GLU A 407 -5.48 -11.30 4.95
N TYR A 408 -6.68 -11.79 5.25
CA TYR A 408 -7.88 -11.51 4.46
C TYR A 408 -9.05 -10.97 5.27
N LYS A 409 -9.92 -10.22 4.58
CA LYS A 409 -11.17 -9.69 5.13
C LYS A 409 -12.36 -10.42 4.51
N VAL A 410 -13.34 -10.80 5.34
CA VAL A 410 -14.64 -11.31 4.90
C VAL A 410 -15.72 -10.25 5.11
N ASN A 411 -16.60 -10.06 4.13
CA ASN A 411 -17.84 -9.30 4.28
C ASN A 411 -18.99 -10.28 4.06
N VAL A 412 -19.82 -10.48 5.08
CA VAL A 412 -21.01 -11.34 5.00
C VAL A 412 -22.22 -10.42 4.82
N ILE A 413 -22.95 -10.56 3.72
CA ILE A 413 -24.08 -9.71 3.35
C ILE A 413 -25.36 -10.54 3.39
N GLY A 414 -26.37 -10.04 4.07
CA GLY A 414 -27.68 -10.65 4.08
C GLY A 414 -28.67 -9.86 4.92
N HIS A 415 -29.93 -10.24 4.85
CA HIS A 415 -30.97 -9.59 5.63
C HIS A 415 -30.85 -9.90 7.11
N GLY A 416 -30.85 -8.85 7.93
CA GLY A 416 -30.96 -8.95 9.37
C GLY A 416 -32.41 -9.25 9.76
N TYR A 417 -32.61 -10.20 10.66
CA TYR A 417 -33.89 -10.40 11.32
C TYR A 417 -33.72 -11.12 12.66
N GLU A 418 -34.77 -11.10 13.47
CA GLU A 418 -34.87 -11.88 14.69
C GLU A 418 -35.83 -13.05 14.44
N ASP A 419 -35.38 -14.28 14.72
CA ASP A 419 -36.25 -15.44 14.58
C ASP A 419 -37.25 -15.56 15.74
N LYS A 420 -38.16 -16.54 15.64
CA LYS A 420 -39.19 -16.82 16.65
C LYS A 420 -38.65 -17.14 18.05
N HIS A 421 -37.36 -17.43 18.18
CA HIS A 421 -36.70 -17.73 19.45
C HIS A 421 -35.91 -16.53 19.99
N GLY A 422 -36.06 -15.36 19.37
CA GLY A 422 -35.34 -14.16 19.77
C GLY A 422 -33.87 -14.13 19.35
N VAL A 423 -33.45 -15.02 18.44
CA VAL A 423 -32.06 -15.12 17.98
C VAL A 423 -31.86 -14.24 16.75
N ARG A 424 -30.82 -13.40 16.79
CA ARG A 424 -30.42 -12.56 15.65
C ARG A 424 -29.82 -13.41 14.54
N ARG A 425 -30.29 -13.20 13.32
CA ARG A 425 -29.85 -13.90 12.11
C ARG A 425 -29.49 -12.94 11.00
N LEU A 426 -28.54 -13.36 10.16
CA LEU A 426 -28.15 -12.72 8.91
C LEU A 426 -28.38 -13.72 7.78
N GLY A 427 -29.27 -13.39 6.85
CA GLY A 427 -29.63 -14.27 5.74
C GLY A 427 -30.09 -15.66 6.17
N GLY A 428 -30.79 -15.74 7.31
CA GLY A 428 -31.27 -17.01 7.86
C GLY A 428 -30.28 -17.74 8.75
N ARG A 429 -29.02 -17.30 8.83
CA ARG A 429 -27.96 -17.96 9.60
C ARG A 429 -27.72 -17.25 10.92
N SER A 430 -27.51 -18.03 11.98
CA SER A 430 -26.99 -17.52 13.26
C SER A 430 -25.50 -17.16 13.12
N GLY A 431 -24.99 -16.33 14.03
CA GLY A 431 -23.56 -16.01 14.05
C GLY A 431 -22.69 -17.27 14.22
N ALA A 432 -23.16 -18.24 14.99
CA ALA A 432 -22.47 -19.51 15.15
C ALA A 432 -22.34 -20.30 13.84
N GLN A 433 -23.40 -20.37 13.05
CA GLN A 433 -23.37 -21.04 11.74
C GLN A 433 -22.43 -20.33 10.76
N ILE A 434 -22.43 -19.00 10.72
CA ILE A 434 -21.52 -18.22 9.87
C ILE A 434 -20.05 -18.47 10.30
N ALA A 435 -19.77 -18.52 11.60
CA ALA A 435 -18.43 -18.82 12.10
C ALA A 435 -17.96 -20.22 11.69
N GLN A 436 -18.85 -21.23 11.72
CA GLN A 436 -18.53 -22.59 11.26
C GLN A 436 -18.26 -22.64 9.75
N ASP A 437 -19.04 -21.90 8.96
CA ASP A 437 -18.78 -21.78 7.52
C ASP A 437 -17.38 -21.22 7.25
N LEU A 438 -16.96 -20.19 7.99
CA LEU A 438 -15.60 -19.64 7.84
C LEU A 438 -14.51 -20.61 8.30
N LYS A 439 -14.77 -21.41 9.35
CA LYS A 439 -13.86 -22.48 9.80
C LYS A 439 -13.72 -23.59 8.75
N SER A 440 -14.71 -23.81 7.88
CA SER A 440 -14.60 -24.80 6.79
C SER A 440 -13.56 -24.43 5.74
N PHE A 441 -13.15 -23.15 5.65
CA PHE A 441 -12.10 -22.71 4.73
C PHE A 441 -10.68 -23.07 5.18
N LYS A 442 -10.51 -23.82 6.27
CA LYS A 442 -9.22 -24.22 6.87
C LYS A 442 -8.25 -24.95 5.94
N TRP A 443 -8.68 -25.40 4.75
CA TRP A 443 -7.79 -25.96 3.73
C TRP A 443 -6.84 -24.92 3.09
N MET A 444 -7.07 -23.62 3.31
CA MET A 444 -6.20 -22.54 2.80
C MET A 444 -4.93 -22.38 3.65
N SER A 445 -3.93 -23.22 3.38
CA SER A 445 -2.59 -23.12 3.98
C SER A 445 -2.02 -21.71 3.81
N TYR A 446 -1.43 -21.13 4.87
CA TYR A 446 -0.81 -19.80 4.87
C TYR A 446 -1.76 -18.59 4.69
N THR A 447 -3.04 -18.73 5.09
CA THR A 447 -3.98 -17.62 5.18
C THR A 447 -4.37 -17.32 6.63
N LYS A 448 -4.73 -16.07 6.91
CA LYS A 448 -5.18 -15.63 8.24
C LYS A 448 -6.41 -14.74 8.10
N LEU A 449 -7.53 -15.16 8.69
CA LEU A 449 -8.71 -14.32 8.80
C LEU A 449 -8.40 -13.15 9.72
N ALA A 450 -8.44 -11.92 9.22
CA ALA A 450 -8.07 -10.73 10.00
C ALA A 450 -9.28 -9.89 10.40
N LYS A 451 -10.32 -9.85 9.55
CA LYS A 451 -11.52 -9.06 9.79
C LYS A 451 -12.76 -9.68 9.19
N VAL A 452 -13.87 -9.65 9.92
CA VAL A 452 -15.21 -10.02 9.45
C VAL A 452 -16.12 -8.82 9.59
N SER A 453 -16.86 -8.50 8.53
CA SER A 453 -17.92 -7.48 8.55
C SER A 453 -19.26 -8.19 8.38
N LEU A 454 -20.08 -8.21 9.42
CA LEU A 454 -21.44 -8.77 9.39
C LEU A 454 -22.38 -7.66 8.90
N MET A 455 -22.58 -7.59 7.59
CA MET A 455 -23.32 -6.52 6.91
C MET A 455 -24.80 -6.89 6.84
N SER A 456 -25.49 -6.66 7.95
CA SER A 456 -26.95 -6.73 8.05
C SER A 456 -27.48 -5.69 9.03
N CYS A 457 -28.75 -5.30 8.87
CA CYS A 457 -29.45 -4.48 9.85
C CYS A 457 -29.38 -5.14 11.23
N PHE A 458 -29.13 -4.34 12.27
CA PHE A 458 -29.20 -4.77 13.68
C PHE A 458 -28.26 -5.91 14.09
N SER A 459 -27.20 -6.20 13.31
CA SER A 459 -26.22 -7.25 13.61
C SER A 459 -25.48 -7.05 14.95
N GLY A 460 -25.33 -5.81 15.42
CA GLY A 460 -24.71 -5.50 16.70
C GLY A 460 -25.67 -5.45 17.89
N THR A 461 -26.99 -5.51 17.65
CA THR A 461 -28.00 -5.43 18.72
C THR A 461 -28.36 -6.81 19.24
N CYS A 462 -28.73 -6.90 20.53
CA CYS A 462 -29.31 -8.12 21.08
C CYS A 462 -30.72 -8.36 20.53
N GLY A 463 -31.07 -9.62 20.31
CA GLY A 463 -32.47 -10.04 20.18
C GLY A 463 -33.09 -10.35 21.54
N ALA A 464 -34.33 -10.84 21.57
CA ALA A 464 -35.01 -11.23 22.82
C ALA A 464 -34.30 -12.37 23.58
N SER A 465 -33.45 -13.15 22.90
CA SER A 465 -32.56 -14.14 23.54
C SER A 465 -31.43 -13.53 24.39
N GLY A 466 -31.29 -12.20 24.41
CA GLY A 466 -30.26 -11.48 25.15
C GLY A 466 -28.87 -11.51 24.48
N ARG A 467 -28.75 -12.08 23.28
CA ARG A 467 -27.48 -12.16 22.53
C ARG A 467 -27.59 -11.48 21.17
N SER A 468 -26.50 -10.83 20.76
CA SER A 468 -26.36 -10.30 19.40
C SER A 468 -25.86 -11.37 18.41
N LEU A 469 -25.93 -11.04 17.12
CA LEU A 469 -25.30 -11.87 16.09
C LEU A 469 -23.79 -11.96 16.31
N VAL A 470 -23.16 -10.85 16.73
CA VAL A 470 -21.73 -10.78 17.02
C VAL A 470 -21.32 -11.68 18.19
N ASP A 471 -22.11 -11.72 19.26
CA ASP A 471 -21.79 -12.54 20.44
C ASP A 471 -21.75 -14.02 20.07
N SER A 472 -22.80 -14.49 19.38
CA SER A 472 -22.86 -15.88 18.91
C SER A 472 -21.76 -16.20 17.90
N PHE A 473 -21.40 -15.25 17.02
CA PHE A 473 -20.31 -15.41 16.07
C PHE A 473 -18.95 -15.48 16.78
N ARG A 474 -18.65 -14.57 17.73
CA ARG A 474 -17.40 -14.56 18.50
C ARG A 474 -17.20 -15.85 19.27
N GLN A 475 -18.23 -16.26 20.00
CA GLN A 475 -18.20 -17.48 20.80
C GLN A 475 -17.88 -18.71 19.92
N ALA A 476 -18.50 -18.81 18.74
CA ALA A 476 -18.31 -19.93 17.85
C ALA A 476 -17.00 -19.86 17.04
N LEU A 477 -16.52 -18.66 16.71
CA LEU A 477 -15.26 -18.50 15.97
C LEU A 477 -14.06 -18.87 16.86
N ASP A 478 -14.10 -18.52 18.14
CA ASP A 478 -13.05 -18.84 19.12
C ASP A 478 -11.67 -18.32 18.68
N ASP A 479 -11.63 -17.07 18.19
CA ASP A 479 -10.41 -16.36 17.81
C ASP A 479 -10.57 -14.87 18.10
N ASN A 480 -9.99 -14.43 19.22
CA ASN A 480 -10.06 -13.04 19.68
C ASN A 480 -9.19 -12.08 18.85
N THR A 481 -8.35 -12.59 17.94
CA THR A 481 -7.52 -11.76 17.06
C THR A 481 -8.29 -11.22 15.87
N VAL A 482 -9.43 -11.85 15.53
CA VAL A 482 -10.28 -11.44 14.40
C VAL A 482 -11.11 -10.21 14.76
N LYS A 483 -10.89 -9.11 14.03
CA LYS A 483 -11.69 -7.89 14.19
C LYS A 483 -13.08 -8.10 13.60
N ILE A 484 -14.14 -7.78 14.35
CA ILE A 484 -15.52 -7.91 13.89
C ILE A 484 -16.15 -6.53 13.79
N LYS A 485 -16.72 -6.21 12.63
CA LYS A 485 -17.56 -5.03 12.41
C LYS A 485 -19.02 -5.46 12.31
N SER A 486 -19.88 -4.77 13.05
CA SER A 486 -21.33 -4.94 13.08
C SER A 486 -22.03 -3.58 12.98
N TYR A 487 -23.36 -3.61 12.93
CA TYR A 487 -24.20 -2.45 12.74
C TYR A 487 -25.38 -2.49 13.71
N ASN A 488 -25.55 -1.43 14.49
CA ASN A 488 -26.63 -1.31 15.47
C ASN A 488 -27.93 -0.78 14.86
N ASP A 489 -27.85 -0.20 13.66
CA ASP A 489 -28.98 0.39 12.96
C ASP A 489 -29.35 -0.40 11.71
N ARG A 490 -30.41 0.06 11.03
CA ARG A 490 -30.69 -0.34 9.65
C ARG A 490 -29.60 0.20 8.74
N ILE A 491 -29.11 -0.65 7.84
CA ILE A 491 -28.09 -0.28 6.86
C ILE A 491 -28.44 -0.73 5.46
N ASP A 492 -27.92 -0.01 4.47
CA ASP A 492 -27.84 -0.46 3.09
C ASP A 492 -26.46 -0.10 2.50
N LEU A 493 -26.12 -0.68 1.35
CA LEU A 493 -24.94 -0.31 0.58
C LEU A 493 -25.34 0.61 -0.57
N ASP A 494 -24.88 1.85 -0.52
CA ASP A 494 -25.13 2.82 -1.58
C ASP A 494 -24.51 2.40 -2.92
N SER A 495 -24.78 3.16 -3.98
CA SER A 495 -24.27 2.90 -5.34
C SER A 495 -22.74 2.91 -5.46
N GLU A 496 -22.04 3.40 -4.43
CA GLU A 496 -20.59 3.38 -4.30
C GLU A 496 -20.06 2.25 -3.41
N GLY A 497 -20.95 1.42 -2.85
CA GLY A 497 -20.64 0.29 -1.98
C GLY A 497 -20.28 0.68 -0.54
N HIS A 498 -20.64 1.88 -0.08
CA HIS A 498 -20.51 2.28 1.32
C HIS A 498 -21.73 1.83 2.12
N ALA A 499 -21.49 1.18 3.26
CA ALA A 499 -22.55 0.91 4.23
C ALA A 499 -23.01 2.24 4.84
N LYS A 500 -24.29 2.57 4.71
CA LYS A 500 -24.89 3.78 5.25
C LYS A 500 -26.13 3.44 6.10
N PRO A 501 -26.35 4.15 7.21
CA PRO A 501 -27.62 4.07 7.93
C PRO A 501 -28.78 4.49 7.02
N VAL A 502 -29.91 3.80 7.14
CA VAL A 502 -31.14 4.12 6.38
C VAL A 502 -32.35 4.13 7.31
N LEU A 503 -33.31 5.02 7.04
CA LEU A 503 -34.53 5.14 7.86
C LEU A 503 -35.54 4.00 7.59
N HIS A 504 -35.65 3.59 6.33
CA HIS A 504 -36.60 2.57 5.87
C HIS A 504 -35.93 1.57 4.91
N GLY A 505 -36.48 0.37 4.82
CA GLY A 505 -35.91 -0.73 4.02
C GLY A 505 -34.52 -1.15 4.51
N GLY A 506 -33.62 -1.32 3.55
CA GLY A 506 -32.22 -1.75 3.75
C GLY A 506 -32.07 -3.27 3.76
N LEU A 507 -30.95 -3.73 4.33
CA LEU A 507 -30.67 -5.16 4.56
C LEU A 507 -31.45 -5.69 5.78
N LEU A 508 -32.74 -5.35 5.86
CA LEU A 508 -33.69 -5.86 6.84
C LEU A 508 -34.65 -6.81 6.12
N ARG A 509 -34.94 -7.96 6.72
CA ARG A 509 -35.96 -8.84 6.16
C ARG A 509 -37.33 -8.16 6.29
N ASP A 510 -37.99 -7.91 5.16
CA ASP A 510 -39.39 -7.52 5.16
C ASP A 510 -40.21 -8.72 5.63
N ASN A 511 -40.72 -8.66 6.86
CA ASN A 511 -41.72 -9.63 7.32
C ASN A 511 -43.03 -9.35 6.57
N LYS A 512 -43.19 -9.98 5.39
CA LYS A 512 -44.51 -10.04 4.73
C LYS A 512 -45.48 -11.01 5.43
N ASP A 513 -45.01 -11.76 6.43
CA ASP A 513 -45.78 -12.78 7.16
C ASP A 513 -46.29 -12.31 8.54
N THR A 514 -46.18 -11.01 8.87
CA THR A 514 -46.80 -10.47 10.09
C THR A 514 -47.87 -9.45 9.69
N PRO A 515 -49.18 -9.75 9.87
CA PRO A 515 -50.22 -8.76 9.67
C PRO A 515 -49.93 -7.56 10.56
N ASN A 516 -49.98 -6.38 9.97
CA ASN A 516 -49.75 -5.11 10.63
C ASN A 516 -50.92 -4.80 11.57
N THR A 517 -50.99 -5.43 12.74
CA THR A 517 -51.89 -5.00 13.82
C THR A 517 -51.29 -3.78 14.51
N LYS A 518 -51.48 -2.60 13.91
CA LYS A 518 -51.45 -1.35 14.68
C LYS A 518 -52.66 -1.35 15.63
N PRO A 519 -52.50 -1.00 16.92
CA PRO A 519 -53.64 -0.64 17.75
C PRO A 519 -54.27 0.62 17.16
N GLN A 520 -55.54 0.57 16.77
CA GLN A 520 -56.32 1.78 16.56
C GLN A 520 -56.41 2.50 17.91
N GLN A 521 -55.81 3.68 17.97
CA GLN A 521 -56.04 4.62 19.06
C GLN A 521 -57.53 4.98 19.05
N GLN A 522 -58.20 4.58 20.11
CA GLN A 522 -59.57 4.93 20.43
C GLN A 522 -59.61 6.45 20.66
N VAL A 523 -60.22 7.19 19.73
CA VAL A 523 -60.61 8.57 19.97
C VAL A 523 -61.95 8.47 20.70
N ASN A 524 -61.95 8.76 22.00
CA ASN A 524 -63.18 8.96 22.76
C ASN A 524 -63.65 10.42 22.63
N PRO A 525 -64.97 10.67 22.77
CA PRO A 525 -65.67 11.87 22.29
C PRO A 525 -65.21 13.20 22.89
#